data_AF-A0A523X3V1-F1
#
_entry.id   AF-A0A523X3V1-F1
#
_cell.length_a   1.000
_cell.length_b   1.000
_cell.length_c   1.000
_cell.angle_alpha   90.00
_cell.angle_beta   90.00
_cell.angle_gamma   90.00
#
_symmetry.space_group_name_H-M   'P 1'
#
loop_
_entity.id
_entity.type
_entity.pdbx_description
1 polymer ?
#
loop_
_entity_poly.entity_id
_entity_poly.type
_entity_poly.pdbx_seq_one_letter_code
_entity_poly.pdbx_strand_id
1 'polypeptide(L)' 'MINYIMLYKIRKKVKKILKDKIFEEELATTPTSCIGCVADDISWEIYYLLKEKNEKD' A
#
# COMPACT_ATOMS: atom_id res chain seq x y z
N MET A 1 14.01 13.98 -2.57
CA MET A 1 14.34 12.93 -1.58
C MET A 1 13.08 12.18 -1.19
N ILE A 2 13.17 10.88 -0.90
CA ILE A 2 12.01 10.07 -0.52
C ILE A 2 11.54 10.44 0.90
N ASN A 3 10.26 10.74 1.05
CA ASN A 3 9.63 11.01 2.35
C ASN A 3 9.17 9.69 2.97
N TYR A 4 10.06 9.06 3.75
CA TYR A 4 9.79 7.78 4.41
C TYR A 4 8.66 7.83 5.43
N ILE A 5 8.40 8.98 6.06
CA ILE A 5 7.27 9.15 6.99
C ILE A 5 5.95 9.01 6.25
N MET A 6 5.86 9.62 5.06
CA MET A 6 4.69 9.52 4.21
C MET A 6 4.50 8.10 3.68
N LEU A 7 5.57 7.47 3.16
CA LEU A 7 5.54 6.09 2.70
C LEU A 7 5.10 5.13 3.81
N TYR A 8 5.60 5.29 5.04
CA TYR A 8 5.18 4.49 6.19
C TYR A 8 3.68 4.65 6.49
N LYS A 9 3.15 5.88 6.44
CA LYS A 9 1.71 6.13 6.63
C LYS A 9 0.86 5.48 5.55
N ILE A 10 1.30 5.54 4.29
CA ILE A 10 0.64 4.86 3.16
C ILE A 10 0.64 3.35 3.41
N ARG A 11 1.80 2.75 3.66
CA ARG A 11 1.97 1.33 3.93
C ARG A 11 1.09 0.82 5.07
N LYS A 12 1.01 1.57 6.17
CA LYS A 12 0.15 1.22 7.31
C LYS A 12 -1.33 1.18 6.91
N LYS A 13 -1.79 2.13 6.09
CA LYS A 13 -3.18 2.16 5.59
C LYS A 13 -3.45 1.03 4.60
N VAL A 14 -2.59 0.87 3.60
CA VAL A 14 -2.73 -0.19 2.57
C VAL A 14 -2.77 -1.57 3.22
N LYS A 15 -1.84 -1.86 4.13
CA LYS A 15 -1.79 -3.15 4.83
C LYS A 15 -3.04 -3.41 5.68
N LYS A 16 -3.62 -2.37 6.28
CA LYS A 16 -4.89 -2.50 7.01
C LYS A 16 -6.04 -2.86 6.06
N ILE A 17 -6.20 -2.11 4.97
CA ILE A 17 -7.26 -2.35 3.96
C ILE A 17 -7.16 -3.77 3.39
N LEU A 18 -5.95 -4.21 3.02
CA LEU A 18 -5.76 -5.58 2.50
C LEU A 18 -6.17 -6.64 3.52
N LYS A 19 -5.80 -6.46 4.80
CA LYS A 19 -6.18 -7.40 5.87
C LYS A 19 -7.68 -7.41 6.13
N ASP A 20 -8.31 -6.25 6.18
CA ASP A 20 -9.75 -6.12 6.43
C ASP A 20 -10.52 -6.81 5.29
N LYS A 21 -10.14 -6.59 4.03
CA LYS A 21 -10.73 -7.26 2.86
C LYS A 21 -10.51 -8.78 2.82
N ILE A 22 -9.36 -9.28 3.29
CA ILE A 22 -9.13 -10.72 3.42
C ILE A 22 -10.02 -11.31 4.52
N PHE A 23 -10.17 -10.59 5.64
CA PHE A 23 -11.02 -11.02 6.75
C PHE A 23 -12.51 -11.05 6.37
N GLU A 24 -12.96 -10.10 5.57
CA GLU A 24 -14.32 -10.03 5.02
C GLU A 24 -14.55 -11.01 3.84
N GLU A 25 -13.57 -11.87 3.53
CA GLU A 25 -13.58 -12.83 2.41
C GLU A 25 -13.76 -12.18 1.02
N GLU A 26 -13.56 -10.86 0.90
CA GLU A 26 -13.59 -10.13 -0.37
C GLU A 26 -12.32 -10.38 -1.22
N LEU A 27 -11.21 -10.77 -0.57
CA LEU A 27 -9.94 -11.08 -1.22
C LEU A 27 -9.51 -12.52 -0.96
N ALA A 28 -9.50 -13.34 -2.01
CA ALA A 28 -8.93 -14.67 -1.98
C ALA A 28 -7.39 -14.62 -1.84
N THR A 29 -6.84 -15.50 -1.00
CA THR A 29 -5.39 -15.65 -0.82
C THR A 29 -4.98 -17.12 -0.99
N THR A 30 -3.71 -17.34 -1.26
CA THR A 30 -3.09 -18.68 -1.31
C THR A 30 -2.07 -18.81 -0.17
N PRO A 31 -1.66 -20.03 0.21
CA PRO A 31 -0.63 -20.22 1.23
C PRO A 31 0.71 -19.54 0.92
N THR A 32 1.01 -19.33 -0.37
CA THR A 32 2.22 -18.66 -0.85
C THR A 32 2.06 -17.15 -1.02
N SER A 33 0.87 -16.59 -0.77
CA SER A 33 0.60 -15.17 -0.98
C SER A 33 1.37 -14.30 0.04
N CYS A 34 2.24 -13.42 -0.46
CA CYS A 34 2.93 -12.42 0.36
C CYS A 34 2.12 -11.12 0.47
N ILE A 35 1.23 -11.03 1.46
CA ILE A 35 0.43 -9.81 1.72
C ILE A 35 1.32 -8.59 1.96
N GLY A 36 2.48 -8.80 2.62
CA GLY A 36 3.45 -7.73 2.87
C GLY A 36 4.07 -7.18 1.58
N CYS A 37 4.37 -8.03 0.61
CA CYS A 37 4.95 -7.65 -0.67
C CYS A 37 3.94 -6.83 -1.48
N VAL A 38 2.70 -7.33 -1.59
CA VAL A 38 1.61 -6.62 -2.29
C VAL A 38 1.34 -5.25 -1.64
N ALA A 39 1.35 -5.18 -0.30
CA ALA A 39 1.18 -3.91 0.39
C ALA A 39 2.31 -2.93 0.07
N ASP A 40 3.54 -3.42 -0.11
CA ASP A 40 4.72 -2.58 -0.39
C ASP A 40 4.68 -2.03 -1.80
N ASP A 41 4.38 -2.88 -2.78
CA ASP A 41 4.27 -2.49 -4.20
C ASP A 41 3.19 -1.41 -4.36
N ILE A 42 1.98 -1.65 -3.84
CA ILE A 42 0.88 -0.66 -3.89
C ILE A 42 1.26 0.64 -3.16
N SER A 43 2.00 0.55 -2.05
CA SER A 43 2.39 1.75 -1.29
C SER A 43 3.35 2.65 -2.05
N TRP A 44 4.28 2.06 -2.82
CA TRP A 44 5.19 2.81 -3.66
C TRP A 44 4.46 3.49 -4.82
N GLU A 45 3.57 2.78 -5.51
CA GLU A 45 2.76 3.36 -6.59
C GLU A 45 1.95 4.56 -6.10
N ILE A 46 1.25 4.42 -4.97
CA ILE A 46 0.50 5.53 -4.35
C ILE A 46 1.44 6.69 -3.99
N TYR A 47 2.62 6.39 -3.42
CA TYR A 47 3.59 7.41 -3.04
C TYR A 47 4.06 8.23 -4.26
N TYR A 48 4.35 7.56 -5.38
CA TYR A 48 4.76 8.24 -6.60
C TYR A 48 3.64 9.06 -7.23
N LEU A 49 2.41 8.53 -7.29
CA LEU A 49 1.26 9.30 -7.76
C LEU A 49 1.02 10.58 -6.94
N LEU A 50 1.16 10.50 -5.62
CA LEU A 50 1.04 11.68 -4.75
C LEU A 50 2.21 12.64 -4.89
N LYS A 51 3.43 12.12 -5.10
CA LYS A 51 4.62 12.93 -5.35
C LYS A 51 4.48 13.71 -6.66
N GLU A 52 4.07 13.05 -7.74
CA GLU A 52 3.83 13.70 -9.04
C GLU A 52 2.76 14.79 -8.96
N LYS A 53 1.69 14.56 -8.19
CA LYS A 53 0.64 15.56 -7.99
C LYS A 53 1.19 16.81 -7.29
N ASN A 54 1.92 16.63 -6.19
CA ASN A 54 2.51 17.75 -5.45
C ASN A 54 3.63 18.49 -6.20
N GLU A 55 4.22 17.90 -7.25
CA GLU A 55 5.21 18.56 -8.11
C GLU A 55 4.58 19.36 -9.25
N LYS A 56 3.30 19.10 -9.57
CA LYS A 56 2.54 19.80 -10.62
C LYS A 56 1.72 20.97 -10.08
N ASP A 57 1.54 21.05 -8.76
CA ASP A 57 0.91 22.15 -8.04
C ASP A 57 1.97 23.14 -7.51
#